data_AF-A0A3A3ZHQ2-F1
#
_entry.id   AF-A0A3A3ZHQ2-F1
#
_cell.length_a   1.000
_cell.length_b   1.000
_cell.length_c   1.000
_cell.angle_alpha   90.00
_cell.angle_beta   90.00
_cell.angle_gamma   90.00
#
_symmetry.space_group_name_H-M   'P 1'
#
loop_
_entity.id
_entity.type
_entity.pdbx_description
1 polymer ?
#
loop_
_entity_poly.entity_id
_entity_poly.type
_entity_poly.pdbx_seq_one_letter_code
_entity_poly.pdbx_strand_id
1 'polypeptide(L)'
;MTERSDAEVLPLRPAPRRGTVLLDQRGGDRALRVSWHDEDDLVVLSVWRGERCTATFRLAAADVPALVDALVAGLAARRPGVAGVNTA
;
A
#
# COMPACT_ATOMS: atom_id res chain seq x y z
N MET A 1 -36.30 29.76 8.66
CA MET A 1 -36.16 28.90 7.46
C MET A 1 -34.77 28.32 7.53
N THR A 2 -34.65 27.23 8.27
CA THR A 2 -33.40 26.70 8.82
C THR A 2 -33.24 25.27 8.32
N GLU A 3 -32.58 25.07 7.19
CA GLU A 3 -32.21 23.73 6.72
C GLU A 3 -30.88 23.83 5.96
N ARG A 4 -29.77 23.67 6.68
CA ARG A 4 -28.49 23.29 6.09
C ARG A 4 -28.11 21.93 6.66
N SER A 5 -28.57 20.92 5.92
CA SER A 5 -27.97 19.59 5.74
C SER A 5 -27.03 19.12 6.85
N ASP A 6 -27.55 18.21 7.69
CA ASP A 6 -26.78 17.19 8.37
C ASP A 6 -25.90 16.46 7.34
N ALA A 7 -24.62 16.79 7.32
CA ALA A 7 -23.61 15.90 6.74
C ALA A 7 -23.48 14.74 7.71
N GLU A 8 -24.20 13.65 7.45
CA GLU A 8 -24.04 12.39 8.16
C GLU A 8 -22.56 11.99 8.09
N VAL A 9 -21.87 12.15 9.22
CA VAL A 9 -20.47 11.79 9.38
C VAL A 9 -20.41 10.26 9.36
N LEU A 10 -20.17 9.69 8.17
CA LEU A 10 -19.86 8.27 8.06
C LEU A 10 -18.69 7.98 9.01
N PRO A 11 -18.78 6.97 9.88
CA PRO A 11 -17.73 6.71 10.86
C PRO A 11 -16.38 6.58 10.15
N LEU A 12 -15.46 7.47 10.50
CA LEU A 12 -14.06 7.35 10.10
C LEU A 12 -13.56 6.04 10.70
N ARG A 13 -13.50 4.99 9.88
CA ARG A 13 -12.91 3.71 10.29
C ARG A 13 -11.50 4.02 10.82
N PRO A 14 -11.10 3.49 11.99
CA PRO A 14 -9.78 3.73 12.55
C PRO A 14 -8.71 3.46 11.49
N ALA A 15 -7.72 4.35 11.41
CA ALA A 15 -6.62 4.16 10.49
C ALA A 15 -6.02 2.75 10.70
N PRO A 16 -5.77 2.00 9.63
CA PRO A 16 -5.34 0.61 9.69
C PRO A 16 -4.12 0.49 10.60
N ARG A 17 -4.17 -0.46 11.55
CA ARG A 17 -3.22 -0.57 12.67
C ARG A 17 -1.77 -0.81 12.23
N ARG A 18 -1.57 -1.23 10.99
CA ARG A 18 -0.28 -1.41 10.34
C ARG A 18 -0.36 -0.76 8.98
N GLY A 19 0.37 0.33 8.79
CA GLY A 19 0.46 0.99 7.50
C GLY A 19 1.89 1.44 7.25
N THR A 20 2.34 1.29 6.01
CA THR A 20 3.65 1.77 5.56
C THR A 20 3.46 2.81 4.49
N VAL A 21 4.24 3.88 4.53
CA VAL A 21 4.26 4.93 3.51
C VAL A 21 5.60 4.88 2.79
N LEU A 22 5.56 4.76 1.47
CA LEU A 22 6.72 4.76 0.58
C LEU A 22 6.65 6.01 -0.30
N LEU A 23 7.71 6.81 -0.34
CA LEU A 23 7.76 8.00 -1.19
C LEU A 23 8.02 7.62 -2.65
N ASP A 24 7.32 8.28 -3.58
CA ASP A 24 7.54 8.10 -5.02
C ASP A 24 8.83 8.83 -5.43
N GLN A 25 9.70 8.13 -6.16
CA GLN A 25 10.97 8.66 -6.67
C GLN A 25 10.78 9.83 -7.64
N ARG A 26 9.60 9.98 -8.25
CA ARG A 26 9.26 11.13 -9.09
C ARG A 26 9.13 12.45 -8.31
N GLY A 27 9.09 12.39 -6.98
CA GLY A 27 8.92 13.56 -6.12
C GLY A 27 7.52 14.18 -6.21
N GLY A 28 7.40 15.43 -5.75
CA GLY A 28 6.15 16.20 -5.83
C GLY A 28 5.06 15.71 -4.87
N ASP A 29 5.45 15.34 -3.64
CA ASP A 29 4.56 14.88 -2.56
C ASP A 29 3.71 13.66 -2.94
N ARG A 30 4.29 12.79 -3.77
CA ARG A 30 3.68 11.54 -4.18
C ARG A 30 4.13 10.42 -3.25
N ALA A 31 3.18 9.61 -2.80
CA ALA A 31 3.45 8.50 -1.91
C ALA A 31 2.54 7.31 -2.20
N LEU A 32 3.06 6.10 -2.01
CA LEU A 32 2.28 4.88 -1.89
C LEU A 32 2.03 4.60 -0.42
N ARG A 33 0.76 4.46 -0.04
CA ARG A 33 0.36 4.03 1.31
C ARG A 33 -0.16 2.60 1.23
N VAL A 34 0.38 1.75 2.10
CA VAL A 34 -0.06 0.36 2.30
C VAL A 34 -0.84 0.32 3.61
N SER A 35 -1.98 -0.36 3.61
CA SER A 35 -2.96 -0.33 4.68
C SER A 35 -3.62 -1.70 4.84
N TRP A 36 -3.58 -2.27 6.04
CA TRP A 36 -4.16 -3.58 6.34
C TRP A 36 -5.58 -3.46 6.91
N HIS A 37 -6.51 -4.20 6.32
CA HIS A 37 -7.90 -4.32 6.75
C HIS A 37 -8.15 -5.78 7.14
N ASP A 38 -7.73 -6.15 8.35
CA ASP A 38 -7.77 -7.54 8.84
C ASP A 38 -9.20 -8.10 8.88
N GLU A 39 -10.20 -7.24 9.13
CA GLU A 39 -11.63 -7.61 9.17
C GLU A 39 -12.17 -8.04 7.81
N ASP A 40 -11.57 -7.52 6.73
CA ASP A 40 -11.98 -7.76 5.34
C ASP A 40 -11.01 -8.72 4.61
N ASP A 41 -9.95 -9.21 5.29
CA ASP A 41 -8.83 -9.97 4.70
C ASP A 41 -8.20 -9.27 3.48
N LEU A 42 -8.02 -7.95 3.57
CA LEU A 42 -7.50 -7.11 2.48
C LEU A 42 -6.26 -6.29 2.87
N VAL A 43 -5.40 -6.10 1.88
CA VAL A 43 -4.38 -5.04 1.86
C VAL A 43 -4.74 -4.02 0.80
N VAL A 44 -4.81 -2.76 1.20
CA VAL A 44 -5.08 -1.64 0.30
C VAL A 44 -3.78 -0.91 0.00
N LEU A 45 -3.44 -0.85 -1.28
CA LEU A 45 -2.35 -0.07 -1.83
C LEU A 45 -2.94 1.18 -2.49
N SER A 46 -2.60 2.36 -1.99
CA SER A 46 -3.16 3.63 -2.48
C SER A 46 -2.08 4.64 -2.85
N VAL A 47 -2.25 5.31 -3.99
CA VAL A 47 -1.32 6.32 -4.50
C VAL A 47 -1.87 7.71 -4.17
N TRP A 48 -1.08 8.48 -3.46
CA TRP A 48 -1.42 9.83 -2.99
C TRP A 48 -0.59 10.89 -3.71
N ARG A 49 -1.18 12.08 -3.83
CA ARG A 49 -0.50 13.32 -4.22
C ARG A 49 -0.93 14.40 -3.23
N GLY A 50 -0.05 14.75 -2.30
CA GLY A 50 -0.41 15.46 -1.08
C GLY A 50 -1.55 14.76 -0.36
N GLU A 51 -2.64 15.49 -0.11
CA GLU A 51 -3.80 14.97 0.63
C GLU A 51 -4.82 14.26 -0.26
N ARG A 52 -4.57 14.14 -1.57
CA ARG A 52 -5.52 13.51 -2.50
C ARG A 52 -5.09 12.09 -2.84
N CYS A 53 -5.96 11.11 -2.57
CA CYS A 53 -5.84 9.77 -3.14
C CYS A 53 -6.18 9.83 -4.64
N THR A 54 -5.27 9.33 -5.47
CA THR A 54 -5.36 9.37 -6.94
C THR A 54 -5.56 7.99 -7.56
N ALA A 55 -5.21 6.92 -6.85
CA ALA A 55 -5.48 5.55 -7.26
C ALA A 55 -5.53 4.63 -6.04
N THR A 56 -6.32 3.56 -6.13
CA THR A 56 -6.46 2.54 -5.08
C THR A 56 -6.50 1.16 -5.72
N PHE A 57 -5.79 0.21 -5.11
CA PHE A 57 -5.81 -1.20 -5.45
C PHE A 57 -6.06 -2.02 -4.19
N ARG A 58 -7.02 -2.94 -4.24
CA ARG A 58 -7.35 -3.85 -3.13
C ARG A 58 -6.81 -5.23 -3.48
N LEU A 59 -5.89 -5.73 -2.66
CA LEU A 59 -5.28 -7.05 -2.78
C LEU A 59 -5.81 -7.95 -1.66
N ALA A 60 -6.17 -9.19 -1.97
CA ALA A 60 -6.48 -10.16 -0.92
C ALA A 60 -5.24 -10.43 -0.07
N ALA A 61 -5.39 -10.52 1.24
CA ALA A 61 -4.28 -10.81 2.15
C ALA A 61 -3.55 -12.12 1.77
N ALA A 62 -4.29 -13.11 1.26
CA ALA A 62 -3.76 -14.38 0.77
C ALA A 62 -2.84 -14.24 -0.46
N ASP A 63 -2.97 -13.17 -1.26
CA ASP A 63 -2.17 -12.92 -2.46
C ASP A 63 -0.92 -12.06 -2.18
N VAL A 64 -0.79 -11.51 -0.98
CA VAL A 64 0.37 -10.72 -0.56
C VAL A 64 1.70 -11.48 -0.72
N PRO A 65 1.80 -12.79 -0.37
CA PRO A 65 3.02 -13.56 -0.61
C PRO A 65 3.44 -13.55 -2.09
N ALA A 66 2.50 -13.71 -3.03
CA ALA A 66 2.80 -13.67 -4.46
C ALA A 66 3.32 -12.30 -4.92
N LEU A 67 2.77 -11.20 -4.39
CA LEU A 67 3.30 -9.86 -4.64
C LEU A 67 4.74 -9.71 -4.11
N VAL A 68 5.00 -10.19 -2.88
CA VAL A 68 6.35 -10.14 -2.28
C VAL A 68 7.34 -10.95 -3.10
N ASP A 69 6.99 -12.16 -3.51
CA ASP A 69 7.83 -13.02 -4.33
C ASP A 69 8.19 -12.35 -5.67
N ALA A 70 7.22 -11.70 -6.31
CA ALA A 70 7.46 -10.94 -7.55
C ALA A 70 8.46 -9.79 -7.34
N LEU A 71 8.36 -9.07 -6.21
CA LEU A 71 9.30 -7.99 -5.87
C LEU A 71 10.72 -8.51 -5.59
N VAL A 72 10.84 -9.60 -4.84
CA VAL A 72 12.12 -10.25 -4.51
C VAL A 72 12.78 -10.83 -5.76
N ALA A 73 12.01 -11.52 -6.61
CA ALA A 73 12.50 -12.06 -7.88
C ALA A 73 13.03 -10.94 -8.80
N GLY A 74 12.30 -9.83 -8.91
CA GLY A 74 12.73 -8.66 -9.67
C GLY A 74 14.01 -8.01 -9.13
N LEU A 75 14.19 -7.99 -7.80
CA LEU A 75 15.42 -7.52 -7.16
C LEU A 75 16.60 -8.45 -7.45
N ALA A 76 16.40 -9.76 -7.34
CA ALA A 76 17.44 -10.76 -7.60
C ALA A 76 17.91 -10.70 -9.06
N ALA A 77 16.98 -10.61 -10.02
CA ALA A 77 17.30 -10.54 -11.44
C ALA A 77 18.08 -9.27 -11.86
N ARG A 78 17.91 -8.17 -11.13
CA ARG A 78 18.59 -6.89 -11.38
C ARG A 78 20.01 -6.82 -10.85
N ARG A 79 20.39 -7.72 -9.95
CA ARG A 79 21.74 -7.79 -9.39
C ARG A 79 22.59 -8.67 -10.32
N PRO A 80 23.52 -8.14 -11.13
CA PRO A 80 24.48 -9.01 -11.81
C PRO A 80 25.37 -9.66 -10.73
N GLY A 81 25.28 -10.98 -10.61
CA GLY A 81 26.22 -11.83 -9.88
C GLY A 81 26.27 -11.65 -8.36
N VAL A 82 25.43 -12.38 -7.63
CA VAL A 82 25.91 -13.09 -6.45
C VAL A 82 25.89 -14.58 -6.76
N ALA A 83 26.79 -14.98 -7.68
CA ALA A 83 27.21 -16.37 -7.75
C ALA A 83 27.99 -16.68 -6.48
N GLY A 84 27.46 -17.61 -5.66
CA GLY A 84 28.18 -18.24 -4.56
C GLY A 84 27.89 -17.64 -3.19
N VAL A 85 26.84 -18.13 -2.52
CA VAL A 85 27.02 -18.53 -1.12
C VAL A 85 26.95 -20.06 -1.12
N ASN A 86 28.12 -20.68 -1.08
CA ASN A 86 28.28 -22.11 -0.90
C ASN A 86 27.94 -22.41 0.57
N THR A 87 26.94 -23.25 0.81
CA THR A 87 26.73 -23.87 2.12
C THR A 87 27.74 -25.01 2.25
N ALA A 88 28.77 -24.77 3.07
CA ALA A 88 29.59 -25.84 3.64
C ALA A 88 28.81 -26.56 4.74
#